data_AF-A0A917YHY4-F1
#
_entry.id   AF-A0A917YHY4-F1
#
_cell.length_a   1.000
_cell.length_b   1.000
_cell.length_c   1.000
_cell.angle_alpha   90.00
_cell.angle_beta   90.00
_cell.angle_gamma   90.00
#
_symmetry.space_group_name_H-M   'P 1'
#
loop_
_entity.id
_entity.type
_entity.pdbx_description
1 polymer ?
#
loop_
_entity_poly.entity_id
_entity_poly.type
_entity_poly.pdbx_seq_one_letter_code
_entity_poly.pdbx_strand_id
1 'polypeptide(L)'
;MVGAGSGTVLAGADPNDGSGDHDTALHAYGTRDGRSSWQLRAPAGQEYGFPKIADGRVYVVRQPFLTEGDTGRRIHADLLVLDADTGRLLHTLRLPSMTAPDDYDYFVKLDIVDVADGAVSIGWRDGEGDLLIATD
;
A
#
# COMPACT_ATOMS: atom_id res chain seq x y z
N MET A 1 -5.82 -8.47 2.00
CA MET A 1 -6.17 -7.08 1.66
C MET A 1 -6.94 -7.01 0.35
N VAL A 2 -8.00 -6.18 0.20
CA VAL A 2 -8.75 -6.01 -1.06
C VAL A 2 -9.16 -4.56 -1.33
N GLY A 3 -9.00 -4.07 -2.58
CA GLY A 3 -9.57 -2.79 -3.05
C GLY A 3 -10.29 -2.97 -4.39
N ALA A 4 -11.35 -2.21 -4.70
CA ALA A 4 -12.11 -2.37 -5.94
C ALA A 4 -12.50 -1.03 -6.56
N GLY A 5 -12.38 -0.91 -7.88
CA GLY A 5 -12.71 0.30 -8.63
C GLY A 5 -12.39 0.16 -10.11
N SER A 6 -13.08 0.90 -10.97
CA SER A 6 -12.86 0.93 -12.43
C SER A 6 -12.87 -0.43 -13.15
N GLY A 7 -13.58 -1.43 -12.60
CA GLY A 7 -13.62 -2.77 -13.18
C GLY A 7 -12.44 -3.66 -12.78
N THR A 8 -11.63 -3.23 -11.81
CA THR A 8 -10.52 -3.98 -11.24
C THR A 8 -10.73 -4.22 -9.74
N VAL A 9 -10.36 -5.41 -9.29
CA VAL A 9 -10.17 -5.75 -7.87
C VAL A 9 -8.69 -6.00 -7.62
N LEU A 10 -8.14 -5.39 -6.59
CA LEU A 10 -6.79 -5.65 -6.10
C LEU A 10 -6.83 -6.56 -4.90
N ALA A 11 -5.92 -7.54 -4.85
CA ALA A 11 -5.63 -8.33 -3.68
C ALA A 11 -4.15 -8.16 -3.30
N GLY A 12 -3.92 -7.85 -2.04
CA GLY A 12 -2.62 -7.98 -1.40
C GLY A 12 -2.55 -9.32 -0.68
N ALA A 13 -1.84 -10.26 -1.30
CA ALA A 13 -1.39 -11.53 -0.75
C ALA A 13 -0.49 -12.18 -1.81
N ASP A 14 0.67 -12.72 -1.44
CA ASP A 14 1.33 -13.70 -2.30
C ASP A 14 0.65 -15.05 -2.08
N PRO A 15 -0.08 -15.60 -3.07
CA PRO A 15 -0.76 -16.89 -2.89
C PRO A 15 0.19 -18.08 -2.73
N ASN A 16 1.51 -17.89 -2.94
CA ASN A 16 2.53 -18.92 -2.79
C ASN A 16 3.38 -18.74 -1.53
N ASP A 17 3.17 -17.67 -0.75
CA ASP A 17 3.85 -17.46 0.51
C ASP A 17 2.98 -17.97 1.67
N GLY A 18 3.30 -19.17 2.16
CA GLY A 18 2.61 -19.79 3.29
C GLY A 18 2.92 -19.17 4.65
N SER A 19 3.81 -18.17 4.72
CA SER A 19 4.12 -17.45 5.96
C SER A 19 3.03 -16.47 6.38
N GLY A 20 2.25 -15.94 5.44
CA GLY A 20 1.18 -14.98 5.72
C GLY A 20 1.66 -13.58 6.17
N ASP A 21 2.97 -13.34 6.26
CA ASP A 21 3.49 -12.21 7.04
C ASP A 21 3.69 -10.92 6.22
N HIS A 22 3.90 -10.99 4.90
CA HIS A 22 4.21 -9.79 4.11
C HIS A 22 3.38 -9.64 2.83
N ASP A 23 2.82 -8.43 2.65
CA ASP A 23 2.04 -8.02 1.48
C ASP A 23 2.98 -7.61 0.33
N THR A 24 3.82 -8.54 -0.13
CA THR A 24 4.89 -8.26 -1.11
C THR A 24 4.41 -8.24 -2.55
N ALA A 25 3.15 -8.57 -2.80
CA ALA A 25 2.56 -8.60 -4.13
C ALA A 25 1.18 -7.96 -4.16
N LEU A 26 0.93 -7.18 -5.22
CA LEU A 26 -0.40 -6.73 -5.61
C LEU A 26 -0.84 -7.55 -6.82
N HIS A 27 -2.02 -8.14 -6.71
CA HIS A 27 -2.67 -8.88 -7.78
C HIS A 27 -3.93 -8.16 -8.20
N ALA A 28 -4.04 -7.81 -9.47
CA ALA A 28 -5.23 -7.21 -10.03
C ALA A 28 -6.05 -8.23 -10.81
N TYR A 29 -7.37 -8.15 -10.67
CA TYR A 29 -8.32 -9.01 -11.34
C TYR A 29 -9.44 -8.20 -11.96
N GLY A 30 -9.85 -8.55 -13.17
CA GLY A 30 -11.04 -7.97 -13.79
C GLY A 30 -12.31 -8.33 -13.00
N THR A 31 -13.16 -7.36 -12.69
CA THR A 31 -14.40 -7.59 -11.93
C THR A 31 -15.43 -8.41 -12.72
N ARG A 32 -15.33 -8.40 -14.05
CA ARG A 32 -16.30 -9.07 -14.93
C ARG A 32 -16.11 -10.58 -14.96
N ASP A 33 -14.87 -11.06 -14.96
CA ASP A 33 -14.53 -12.46 -15.17
C ASP A 33 -13.58 -13.04 -14.13
N GLY A 34 -13.12 -12.23 -13.17
CA GLY A 34 -12.20 -12.63 -12.12
C GLY A 34 -10.81 -13.00 -12.62
N ARG A 35 -10.49 -12.70 -13.89
CA ARG A 35 -9.19 -13.08 -14.47
C ARG A 35 -8.10 -12.12 -14.04
N SER A 36 -6.92 -12.67 -13.81
CA SER A 36 -5.72 -11.87 -13.52
C SER A 36 -5.46 -10.87 -14.66
N SER A 37 -5.41 -9.59 -14.31
CA SER A 37 -5.14 -8.49 -15.22
C SER A 37 -3.67 -8.13 -15.21
N TRP A 38 -3.11 -7.94 -14.02
CA TRP A 38 -1.69 -7.61 -13.82
C TRP A 38 -1.24 -7.99 -12.40
N GLN A 39 0.09 -8.03 -12.21
CA GLN A 39 0.71 -8.24 -10.91
C GLN A 39 1.88 -7.27 -10.74
N LEU A 40 2.08 -6.78 -9.53
CA LEU A 40 3.26 -6.01 -9.13
C LEU A 40 3.89 -6.61 -7.88
N ARG A 41 5.21 -6.77 -7.89
CA ARG A 41 5.98 -7.24 -6.73
C ARG A 41 6.80 -6.10 -6.13
N ALA A 42 6.81 -6.04 -4.80
CA ALA A 42 7.68 -5.16 -4.06
C ALA A 42 9.15 -5.60 -4.23
N PRO A 43 10.11 -4.66 -4.20
CA PRO A 43 11.52 -5.01 -4.06
C PRO A 43 11.77 -5.84 -2.79
N ALA A 44 12.86 -6.61 -2.78
CA ALA A 44 13.24 -7.39 -1.60
C ALA A 44 13.37 -6.49 -0.35
N GLY A 45 12.84 -6.96 0.78
CA GLY A 45 12.83 -6.22 2.04
C GLY A 45 11.75 -5.13 2.13
N GLN A 46 10.81 -5.08 1.19
CA GLN A 46 9.71 -4.12 1.17
C GLN A 46 8.36 -4.81 0.99
N GLU A 47 7.33 -4.16 1.49
CA GLU A 47 5.93 -4.57 1.36
C GLU A 47 5.03 -3.40 0.95
N TYR A 48 3.81 -3.75 0.60
CA TYR A 48 2.74 -2.80 0.32
C TYR A 48 1.77 -2.68 1.49
N GLY A 49 1.29 -1.47 1.74
CA GLY A 49 0.12 -1.26 2.58
C GLY A 49 -1.20 -1.47 1.84
N PHE A 50 -2.29 -1.25 2.57
CA PHE A 50 -3.63 -0.81 2.15
C PHE A 50 -3.73 -0.06 0.80
N PRO A 51 -3.97 -0.63 -0.41
CA PRO A 51 -4.17 0.21 -1.58
C PRO A 51 -5.61 0.73 -1.60
N LYS A 52 -5.79 1.90 -2.21
CA LYS A 52 -7.10 2.41 -2.63
C LYS A 52 -7.15 2.60 -4.12
N ILE A 53 -8.31 2.31 -4.72
CA ILE A 53 -8.57 2.62 -6.13
C ILE A 53 -9.52 3.82 -6.17
N ALA A 54 -9.10 4.90 -6.83
CA ALA A 54 -9.90 6.09 -7.06
C ALA A 54 -9.51 6.70 -8.41
N ASP A 55 -10.49 7.19 -9.16
CA ASP A 55 -10.30 7.91 -10.43
C ASP A 55 -9.39 7.17 -11.44
N GLY A 56 -9.57 5.84 -11.55
CA GLY A 56 -8.77 5.01 -12.47
C GLY A 56 -7.31 4.81 -12.04
N ARG A 57 -6.98 5.12 -10.78
CA ARG A 57 -5.64 4.97 -10.23
C ARG A 57 -5.63 4.09 -8.99
N VAL A 58 -4.52 3.39 -8.79
CA VAL A 58 -4.20 2.70 -7.54
C VAL A 58 -3.24 3.57 -6.75
N TYR A 59 -3.59 3.86 -5.51
CA TYR A 59 -2.73 4.50 -4.53
C TYR A 59 -2.28 3.44 -3.55
N VAL A 60 -0.98 3.32 -3.30
CA VAL A 60 -0.44 2.33 -2.37
C VAL A 60 0.86 2.80 -1.77
N VAL A 61 1.07 2.55 -0.48
CA VAL A 61 2.35 2.80 0.17
C VAL A 61 3.25 1.59 -0.05
N ARG A 62 4.50 1.84 -0.44
CA ARG A 62 5.59 0.87 -0.42
C ARG A 62 6.57 1.24 0.70
N GLN A 63 6.81 0.31 1.61
CA GLN A 63 7.58 0.53 2.84
C GLN A 63 8.51 -0.64 3.13
N PRO A 64 9.58 -0.46 3.93
CA PRO A 64 10.38 -1.58 4.42
C PRO A 64 9.54 -2.51 5.29
N PHE A 65 9.94 -3.78 5.40
CA PHE A 65 9.45 -4.64 6.47
C PHE A 65 9.82 -4.02 7.81
N LEU A 66 8.84 -3.81 8.67
CA LEU A 66 9.08 -3.36 10.03
C LEU A 66 9.36 -4.56 10.93
N THR A 67 10.26 -4.35 11.88
CA THR A 67 10.56 -5.31 12.94
C THR A 67 10.38 -4.63 14.30
N GLU A 68 10.32 -5.42 15.37
CA GLU A 68 10.31 -4.89 16.74
C GLU A 68 11.47 -3.91 17.00
N GLY A 69 12.63 -4.14 16.38
CA GLY A 69 13.80 -3.26 16.47
C GLY A 69 13.66 -1.90 15.77
N ASP A 70 12.55 -1.67 15.07
CA ASP A 70 12.24 -0.42 14.38
C ASP A 70 11.31 0.51 15.15
N THR A 71 10.74 0.04 16.26
CA THR A 71 9.91 0.80 17.20
C THR A 71 10.53 2.16 17.54
N GLY A 72 9.75 3.24 17.35
CA GLY A 72 10.19 4.63 17.60
C GLY A 72 11.26 5.16 16.62
N ARG A 73 11.68 4.39 15.61
CA ARG A 73 12.64 4.83 14.60
C ARG A 73 11.93 5.55 13.48
N ARG A 74 12.66 6.49 12.87
CA ARG A 74 12.22 7.15 11.64
C ARG A 74 12.47 6.25 10.44
N ILE A 75 11.41 5.94 9.70
CA ILE A 75 11.41 5.13 8.49
C ILE A 75 11.04 5.97 7.27
N HIS A 76 11.49 5.53 6.09
CA HIS A 76 11.13 6.15 4.82
C HIS A 76 10.24 5.19 4.01
N ALA A 77 9.19 5.74 3.42
CA ALA A 77 8.28 5.02 2.55
C ALA A 77 7.98 5.85 1.29
N ASP A 78 7.41 5.20 0.29
CA ASP A 78 6.99 5.85 -0.95
C ASP A 78 5.50 5.65 -1.17
N LEU A 79 4.78 6.70 -1.57
CA LEU A 79 3.46 6.57 -2.19
C LEU A 79 3.66 6.28 -3.67
N LEU A 80 3.10 5.16 -4.13
CA LEU A 80 3.02 4.81 -5.54
C LEU A 80 1.62 5.12 -6.06
N VAL A 81 1.57 5.71 -7.24
CA VAL A 81 0.34 5.89 -8.02
C VAL A 81 0.47 5.08 -9.28
N LEU A 82 -0.40 4.09 -9.45
CA LEU A 82 -0.43 3.22 -10.63
C LEU A 82 -1.70 3.48 -11.43
N ASP A 83 -1.64 3.21 -12.73
CA ASP A 83 -2.81 3.06 -13.58
C ASP A 83 -3.58 1.79 -13.15
N ALA A 84 -4.88 1.91 -12.85
CA ALA A 84 -5.65 0.80 -12.30
C ALA A 84 -5.86 -0.36 -13.27
N ASP A 85 -5.89 -0.08 -14.57
CA ASP A 85 -6.20 -1.08 -15.59
C ASP A 85 -4.95 -1.87 -16.00
N THR A 86 -3.79 -1.22 -15.96
CA THR A 86 -2.53 -1.79 -16.46
C THR A 86 -1.50 -2.09 -15.39
N GLY A 87 -1.65 -1.52 -14.19
CA GLY A 87 -0.64 -1.59 -13.12
C GLY A 87 0.60 -0.76 -13.41
N ARG A 88 0.60 0.04 -14.48
CA ARG A 88 1.74 0.88 -14.86
C ARG A 88 1.95 1.98 -13.83
N LEU A 89 3.16 2.11 -13.32
CA LEU A 89 3.56 3.22 -12.45
C LEU A 89 3.40 4.57 -13.18
N LEU A 90 2.59 5.45 -12.60
CA LEU A 90 2.38 6.82 -13.07
C LEU A 90 3.26 7.79 -12.27
N HIS A 91 3.25 7.66 -10.94
CA HIS A 91 4.01 8.54 -10.04
C HIS A 91 4.58 7.80 -8.85
N THR A 92 5.71 8.31 -8.36
CA THR A 92 6.29 7.97 -7.07
C THR A 92 6.51 9.24 -6.29
N LEU A 93 5.99 9.29 -5.06
CA LEU A 93 6.24 10.36 -4.12
C LEU A 93 6.99 9.78 -2.92
N ARG A 94 8.19 10.31 -2.63
CA ARG A 94 8.89 10.00 -1.39
C ARG A 94 8.16 10.67 -0.24
N LEU A 95 7.69 9.87 0.71
CA LEU A 95 7.04 10.41 1.91
C LEU A 95 8.09 11.02 2.85
N PRO A 96 7.71 12.03 3.66
CA PRO A 96 8.51 12.43 4.82
C PRO A 96 8.84 11.21 5.69
N SER A 97 9.92 11.32 6.47
CA SER A 97 10.20 10.27 7.45
C SER A 97 9.09 10.19 8.47
N MET A 98 8.55 8.99 8.67
CA MET A 98 7.51 8.70 9.66
C MET A 98 8.13 7.97 10.84
N THR A 99 7.66 8.25 12.05
CA THR A 99 8.09 7.47 13.22
C THR A 99 7.27 6.19 13.27
N ALA A 100 7.95 5.04 13.31
CA ALA A 100 7.29 3.76 13.51
C ALA A 100 6.60 3.74 14.89
N PRO A 101 5.37 3.20 15.01
CA PRO A 101 4.63 3.15 16.27
C PRO A 101 5.42 2.48 17.39
N ASP A 102 5.15 2.91 18.63
CA ASP A 102 5.81 2.38 19.82
C ASP A 102 5.29 0.98 20.22
N ASP A 103 4.10 0.62 19.76
CA ASP A 103 3.51 -0.71 19.94
C ASP A 103 3.68 -1.50 18.64
N TYR A 104 4.68 -2.38 18.61
CA TYR A 104 4.94 -3.23 17.46
C TYR A 104 3.93 -4.38 17.42
N ASP A 105 3.00 -4.30 16.48
CA ASP A 105 2.26 -5.45 15.96
C ASP A 105 2.80 -5.79 14.56
N TYR A 106 2.92 -7.08 14.23
CA TYR A 106 3.31 -7.56 12.90
C TYR A 106 2.39 -7.03 11.79
N PHE A 107 1.18 -6.56 12.14
CA PHE A 107 0.24 -5.95 11.22
C PHE A 107 0.41 -4.44 11.01
N VAL A 108 1.31 -3.78 11.76
CA VAL A 108 1.58 -2.34 11.64
C VAL A 108 2.20 -2.03 10.28
N LYS A 109 1.43 -1.28 9.47
CA LYS A 109 1.83 -0.83 8.13
C LYS A 109 1.28 0.57 7.89
N LEU A 110 1.99 1.36 7.10
CA LEU A 110 1.43 2.58 6.50
C LEU A 110 0.45 2.19 5.38
N ASP A 111 -0.76 2.68 5.47
CA ASP A 111 -1.85 2.43 4.54
C ASP A 111 -2.39 3.72 3.95
N ILE A 112 -3.08 3.61 2.80
CA ILE A 112 -3.91 4.70 2.31
C ILE A 112 -5.20 4.74 3.12
N VAL A 113 -5.33 5.76 3.97
CA VAL A 113 -6.52 6.01 4.79
C VAL A 113 -7.66 6.53 3.94
N ASP A 114 -7.38 7.49 3.05
CA ASP A 114 -8.39 8.06 2.16
C ASP A 114 -7.82 8.70 0.89
N VAL A 115 -8.65 8.80 -0.15
CA VAL A 115 -8.37 9.55 -1.37
C VAL A 115 -9.61 10.36 -1.72
N ALA A 116 -9.53 11.67 -1.58
CA ALA A 116 -10.65 12.58 -1.83
C ALA A 116 -10.14 13.95 -2.30
N ASP A 117 -10.84 14.54 -3.27
CA ASP A 117 -10.62 15.93 -3.71
C ASP A 117 -9.15 16.26 -4.05
N GLY A 118 -8.43 15.32 -4.66
CA GLY A 118 -7.02 15.48 -5.03
C GLY A 118 -6.02 15.27 -3.88
N ALA A 119 -6.51 15.01 -2.66
CA ALA A 119 -5.69 14.70 -1.51
C ALA A 119 -5.63 13.19 -1.24
N VAL A 120 -4.47 12.72 -0.77
CA VAL A 120 -4.25 11.35 -0.31
C VAL A 120 -3.85 11.38 1.15
N SER A 121 -4.66 10.73 1.99
CA SER A 121 -4.43 10.56 3.42
C SER A 121 -3.72 9.23 3.68
N ILE A 122 -2.61 9.27 4.42
CA ILE A 122 -1.75 8.11 4.72
C ILE A 122 -1.54 8.04 6.23
N GLY A 123 -1.64 6.85 6.81
CA GLY A 123 -1.47 6.66 8.24
C GLY A 123 -1.16 5.21 8.61
N TRP A 124 -0.74 5.01 9.86
CA TRP A 124 -0.52 3.68 10.43
C TRP A 124 -1.85 2.95 10.59
N ARG A 125 -1.88 1.65 10.23
CA ARG A 125 -3.08 0.81 10.17
C ARG A 125 -3.95 0.82 11.44
N ASP A 126 -3.33 0.93 12.62
CA ASP A 126 -4.04 0.92 13.90
C ASP A 126 -4.33 2.31 14.46
N GLY A 127 -4.18 3.36 13.65
CA GLY A 127 -4.66 4.72 13.94
C GLY A 127 -3.89 5.48 15.03
N GLU A 128 -3.01 4.82 15.78
CA GLU A 128 -2.07 5.49 16.68
C GLU A 128 -0.85 5.96 15.89
N GLY A 129 -0.90 7.19 15.39
CA GLY A 129 0.27 7.86 14.81
C GLY A 129 -0.05 8.93 13.77
N ASP A 130 1.01 9.43 13.13
CA ASP A 130 0.98 10.58 12.23
C ASP A 130 0.08 10.33 10.98
N LEU A 131 -0.83 11.27 10.72
CA LEU A 131 -1.59 11.35 9.47
C LEU A 131 -0.89 12.29 8.50
N LEU A 132 -0.43 11.76 7.37
CA LEU A 132 0.12 12.56 6.28
C LEU A 132 -0.96 12.83 5.24
N ILE A 133 -1.13 14.10 4.86
CA ILE A 133 -1.96 14.50 3.71
C ILE A 133 -1.01 14.94 2.60
N ALA A 134 -1.04 14.22 1.48
CA ALA A 134 -0.36 14.62 0.25
C ALA A 134 -1.39 15.29 -0.67
N THR A 135 -1.10 16.50 -1.14
CA THR A 135 -1.86 17.22 -2.17
C THR A 135 -1.00 17.40 -3.41
N ASP A 136 -1.63 17.74 -4.54
CA ASP A 136 -0.89 18.25 -5.70
C ASP A 136 -0.28 19.65 -5.46
#